data_AF-A0A924MWX8-F1
#
_entry.id   AF-A0A924MWX8-F1
#
_cell.length_a   1.000
_cell.length_b   1.000
_cell.length_c   1.000
_cell.angle_alpha   90.00
_cell.angle_beta   90.00
_cell.angle_gamma   90.00
#
_symmetry.space_group_name_H-M   'P 1'
#
loop_
_entity.id
_entity.type
_entity.pdbx_description
1 polymer ?
#
loop_
_entity_poly.entity_id
_entity_poly.type
_entity_poly.pdbx_seq_one_letter_code
_entity_poly.pdbx_strand_id
1 'polypeptide(L)'
;MLFNASGAVDPADVAHMRPTTRACPYPLGVDVDRSDCDDIGLVASRHDDRGWATNGGRHVDRESDLRSCGVLYRSDKDPAADAQIQAAKRVFAILEAACPRVFAPSPLASQRNIDTWQRHYLNSDAELKVSLHDGVTFSHFRSMTTQAFGSIDDVLQGKNPLRCPKIDYQTPR
;
A
#
# COMPACT_ATOMS: atom_id res chain seq x y z
N MET A 1 -34.30 46.86 -32.28
CA MET A 1 -33.36 45.74 -32.14
C MET A 1 -32.71 45.87 -30.78
N LEU A 2 -33.12 45.05 -29.80
CA LEU A 2 -32.57 45.06 -28.44
C LEU A 2 -31.90 43.70 -28.21
N PHE A 3 -30.59 43.71 -28.02
CA PHE A 3 -29.81 42.54 -27.63
C PHE A 3 -29.99 42.32 -26.13
N ASN A 4 -30.56 41.17 -25.77
CA ASN A 4 -30.57 40.68 -24.40
C ASN A 4 -29.64 39.48 -24.33
N ALA A 5 -28.49 39.63 -23.68
CA ALA A 5 -27.56 38.54 -23.37
C ALA A 5 -27.04 38.74 -21.95
N SER A 6 -27.76 38.17 -20.98
CA SER A 6 -27.29 37.93 -19.62
C SER A 6 -27.47 36.45 -19.34
N GLY A 7 -26.48 35.66 -19.75
CA GLY A 7 -26.34 34.28 -19.29
C GLY A 7 -25.66 34.32 -17.93
N ALA A 8 -26.46 34.29 -16.86
CA ALA A 8 -25.95 34.01 -15.52
C ALA A 8 -25.52 32.53 -15.50
N VAL A 9 -24.24 32.28 -15.28
CA VAL A 9 -23.71 30.94 -15.03
C VAL A 9 -24.04 30.58 -13.59
N ASP A 10 -24.84 29.53 -13.41
CA ASP A 10 -25.30 29.03 -12.13
C ASP A 10 -24.10 28.46 -11.32
N PRO A 11 -23.81 28.97 -10.10
CA PRO A 11 -22.67 28.48 -9.30
C PRO A 11 -22.86 27.05 -8.75
N ALA A 12 -24.01 26.42 -9.00
CA ALA A 12 -24.30 25.06 -8.56
C ALA A 12 -23.60 23.96 -9.39
N ASP A 13 -23.06 24.27 -10.57
CA ASP A 13 -22.52 23.26 -11.50
C ASP A 13 -21.01 22.98 -11.37
N VAL A 14 -20.34 23.59 -10.38
CA VAL A 14 -18.90 23.37 -10.11
C VAL A 14 -18.66 22.28 -9.05
N ALA A 15 -19.70 21.61 -8.57
CA ALA A 15 -19.59 20.59 -7.50
C ALA A 15 -19.30 19.16 -7.99
N HIS A 16 -19.12 18.93 -9.30
CA HIS A 16 -19.07 17.56 -9.86
C HIS A 16 -17.76 17.11 -10.51
N MET A 17 -16.69 17.91 -10.41
CA MET A 17 -15.33 17.43 -10.67
C MET A 17 -14.54 17.30 -9.37
N ARG A 18 -14.97 16.37 -8.50
CA ARG A 18 -14.01 15.79 -7.56
C ARG A 18 -13.23 14.73 -8.34
N PRO A 19 -11.95 14.96 -8.69
CA PRO A 19 -11.13 13.88 -9.19
C PRO A 19 -11.18 12.77 -8.16
N THR A 20 -11.62 11.58 -8.56
CA THR A 20 -11.42 10.34 -7.84
C THR A 20 -9.95 9.95 -7.94
N THR A 21 -9.07 10.86 -7.52
CA THR A 21 -7.68 10.53 -7.20
C THR A 21 -7.78 9.59 -6.02
N ARG A 22 -7.62 8.30 -6.31
CA ARG A 22 -7.32 7.25 -5.37
C ARG A 22 -6.09 7.67 -4.57
N ALA A 23 -6.31 8.44 -3.51
CA ALA A 23 -5.29 8.86 -2.59
C ALA A 23 -4.83 7.59 -1.87
N CYS A 24 -3.61 7.12 -2.16
CA CYS A 24 -2.95 6.11 -1.36
C CYS A 24 -2.67 6.74 0.00
N PRO A 25 -3.44 6.40 1.04
CA PRO A 25 -3.31 7.05 2.32
C PRO A 25 -2.05 6.51 2.99
N TYR A 26 -0.99 7.32 3.00
CA TYR A 26 0.24 6.97 3.69
C TYR A 26 0.00 6.91 5.20
N PRO A 27 0.72 6.04 5.94
CA PRO A 27 0.60 5.94 7.39
C PRO A 27 0.95 7.24 8.13
N LEU A 28 1.55 8.21 7.44
CA LEU A 28 1.91 9.53 7.97
C LEU A 28 0.73 10.52 8.00
N GLY A 29 -0.47 10.14 7.51
CA GLY A 29 -1.63 11.04 7.48
C GLY A 29 -1.48 12.18 6.48
N VAL A 30 -0.71 11.92 5.42
CA VAL A 30 -0.39 12.91 4.39
C VAL A 30 -0.92 12.46 3.03
N ASP A 31 -1.37 13.42 2.25
CA ASP A 31 -1.66 13.27 0.83
C ASP A 31 -0.50 13.82 0.00
N VAL A 32 -0.36 13.30 -1.21
CA VAL A 32 0.61 13.79 -2.19
C VAL A 32 -0.06 14.84 -3.06
N ASP A 33 0.48 16.06 -3.07
CA ASP A 33 0.08 17.09 -4.02
C ASP A 33 0.62 16.74 -5.40
N ARG A 34 -0.25 16.24 -6.28
CA ARG A 34 0.15 15.91 -7.65
C ARG A 34 0.34 17.13 -8.55
N SER A 35 -0.17 18.29 -8.14
CA SER A 35 0.04 19.54 -8.87
C SER A 35 1.41 20.16 -8.58
N ASP A 36 2.03 19.77 -7.47
CA ASP A 36 3.36 20.19 -7.02
C ASP A 36 4.37 19.04 -7.15
N CYS A 37 4.40 18.36 -8.31
CA CYS A 37 5.36 17.30 -8.59
C CYS A 37 6.43 17.78 -9.57
N ASP A 38 7.70 17.70 -9.14
CA ASP A 38 8.87 17.88 -9.97
C ASP A 38 9.50 16.54 -10.34
N ASP A 39 9.91 16.41 -11.60
CA ASP A 39 10.68 15.25 -12.09
C ASP A 39 12.15 15.35 -11.63
N ILE A 40 12.65 14.30 -10.99
CA ILE A 40 14.06 14.16 -10.61
C ILE A 40 14.77 13.35 -11.68
N GLY A 41 15.54 14.04 -12.52
CA GLY A 41 16.44 13.39 -13.47
C GLY A 41 17.60 12.67 -12.75
N LEU A 42 17.65 11.35 -12.87
CA LEU A 42 18.81 10.57 -12.41
C LEU A 42 19.84 10.53 -13.54
N VAL A 43 20.90 11.32 -13.42
CA VAL A 43 22.07 11.14 -14.28
C VAL A 43 22.84 9.93 -13.77
N ALA A 44 22.83 8.84 -14.54
CA ALA A 44 23.66 7.67 -14.23
C ALA A 44 25.11 8.15 -14.10
N SER A 45 25.62 8.12 -12.87
CA SER A 45 27.03 8.43 -12.61
C SER A 45 27.84 7.32 -13.28
N ARG A 46 28.33 7.58 -14.49
CA ARG A 46 29.31 6.73 -15.17
C ARG A 46 30.57 6.72 -14.31
N HIS A 47 30.62 5.79 -13.36
CA HIS A 47 31.89 5.38 -12.81
C HIS A 47 32.61 4.70 -13.98
N ASP A 48 33.66 5.37 -14.45
CA ASP A 48 34.42 5.04 -15.66
C ASP A 48 35.22 3.74 -15.45
N ASP A 49 34.53 2.60 -15.37
CA ASP A 49 35.16 1.29 -15.43
C ASP A 49 35.47 0.98 -16.90
N ARG A 50 36.58 1.57 -17.35
CA ARG A 50 37.14 1.35 -18.69
C ARG A 50 37.40 -0.13 -18.90
N GLY A 51 36.56 -0.70 -19.74
CA GLY A 51 36.76 -1.99 -20.37
C GLY A 51 35.61 -2.91 -20.00
N TRP A 52 34.59 -2.94 -20.85
CA TRP A 52 34.31 -4.07 -21.72
C TRP A 52 33.51 -3.55 -22.90
N ALA A 53 34.11 -3.60 -24.08
CA ALA A 53 33.45 -3.27 -25.33
C ALA A 53 32.45 -4.39 -25.65
N THR A 54 31.15 -4.15 -25.45
CA THR A 54 30.10 -5.00 -26.01
C THR A 54 29.34 -4.23 -27.09
N ASN A 55 29.49 -4.72 -28.31
CA ASN A 55 28.78 -4.25 -29.50
C ASN A 55 27.26 -4.39 -29.36
N GLY A 56 26.51 -3.31 -29.65
CA GLY A 56 25.25 -3.41 -30.37
C GLY A 56 23.95 -3.74 -29.61
N GLY A 57 23.88 -3.58 -28.29
CA GLY A 57 22.60 -3.68 -27.55
C GLY A 57 21.93 -2.32 -27.37
N ARG A 58 20.70 -2.13 -27.86
CA ARG A 58 19.86 -0.99 -27.47
C ARG A 58 19.72 -1.00 -25.94
N HIS A 59 20.45 -0.11 -25.27
CA HIS A 59 20.13 0.27 -23.91
C HIS A 59 18.72 0.85 -23.94
N VAL A 60 17.76 0.08 -23.46
CA VAL A 60 16.49 0.64 -23.01
C VAL A 60 16.86 1.37 -21.73
N ASP A 61 17.28 2.62 -21.87
CA ASP A 61 17.31 3.58 -20.78
C ASP A 61 15.85 3.74 -20.34
N ARG A 62 15.39 2.82 -19.47
CA ARG A 62 14.23 3.08 -18.63
C ARG A 62 14.71 4.11 -17.62
N GLU A 63 14.63 5.36 -18.06
CA GLU A 63 14.62 6.52 -17.19
C GLU A 63 13.64 6.19 -16.07
N SER A 64 14.19 5.89 -14.89
CA SER A 64 13.39 5.65 -13.71
C SER A 64 12.98 7.03 -13.23
N ASP A 65 11.87 7.53 -13.74
CA ASP A 65 11.34 8.86 -13.39
C ASP A 65 10.98 8.85 -11.91
N LEU A 66 11.90 9.34 -11.09
CA LEU A 66 11.62 9.65 -9.70
C LEU A 66 10.92 11.01 -9.69
N ARG A 67 9.84 11.13 -8.92
CA ARG A 67 9.14 12.40 -8.73
C ARG A 67 9.23 12.83 -7.28
N SER A 68 9.60 14.08 -7.05
CA SER A 68 9.42 14.75 -5.77
C SER A 68 8.11 15.49 -5.82
N CYS A 69 7.18 15.19 -4.93
CA CYS A 69 5.90 15.87 -4.88
C CYS A 69 5.70 16.55 -3.52
N GLY A 70 5.04 17.71 -3.53
CA GLY A 70 4.57 18.39 -2.32
C GLY A 70 3.70 17.48 -1.46
N VAL A 71 3.74 17.71 -0.15
CA VAL A 71 3.00 16.92 0.83
C VAL A 71 1.89 17.78 1.42
N LEU A 72 0.63 17.36 1.25
CA LEU A 72 -0.53 17.98 1.87
C LEU A 72 -0.82 17.27 3.19
N TYR A 73 -0.80 18.04 4.28
CA TYR A 73 -1.34 17.55 5.55
C TYR A 73 -2.86 17.53 5.44
N ARG A 74 -3.48 16.34 5.56
CA ARG A 74 -4.94 16.27 5.69
C ARG A 74 -5.34 16.91 7.02
N SER A 75 -6.06 18.03 6.96
CA SER A 75 -6.71 18.60 8.13
C SER A 75 -7.86 17.72 8.62
N ASP A 76 -8.51 17.02 7.70
CA ASP A 76 -9.75 16.30 7.98
C ASP A 76 -9.43 14.84 8.26
N LYS A 77 -9.48 14.48 9.56
CA LYS A 77 -9.50 13.09 9.99
C LYS A 77 -10.76 12.43 9.44
N ASP A 78 -10.60 11.40 8.63
CA ASP A 78 -11.68 10.51 8.24
C ASP A 78 -11.89 9.46 9.35
N PRO A 79 -12.96 9.55 10.16
CA PRO A 79 -13.19 8.62 11.26
C PRO A 79 -13.45 7.19 10.77
N ALA A 80 -13.96 7.01 9.55
CA ALA A 80 -14.21 5.69 8.99
C ALA A 80 -12.90 4.99 8.62
N ALA A 81 -12.00 5.72 7.95
CA ALA A 81 -10.66 5.22 7.66
C ALA A 81 -9.88 4.91 8.96
N ASP A 82 -9.97 5.76 9.97
CA ASP A 82 -9.33 5.52 11.27
C ASP A 82 -9.90 4.25 11.94
N ALA A 83 -11.22 4.05 11.92
CA ALA A 83 -11.84 2.85 12.46
C ALA A 83 -11.35 1.57 11.77
N GLN A 84 -11.21 1.59 10.43
CA GLN A 84 -10.69 0.47 9.65
C GLN A 84 -9.22 0.17 10.01
N ILE A 85 -8.38 1.20 10.16
CA ILE A 85 -6.99 1.03 10.59
C ILE A 85 -6.92 0.40 11.98
N GLN A 86 -7.78 0.85 12.91
CA GLN A 86 -7.83 0.28 14.25
C GLN A 86 -8.31 -1.17 14.24
N ALA A 87 -9.28 -1.52 13.39
CA ALA A 87 -9.72 -2.90 13.19
C ALA A 87 -8.57 -3.78 12.67
N ALA A 88 -7.85 -3.34 11.63
CA ALA A 88 -6.70 -4.07 11.11
C ALA A 88 -5.59 -4.25 12.17
N LYS A 89 -5.29 -3.21 12.96
CA LYS A 89 -4.34 -3.30 14.09
C LYS A 89 -4.74 -4.34 15.12
N ARG A 90 -6.03 -4.43 15.45
CA ARG A 90 -6.56 -5.44 16.38
C ARG A 90 -6.44 -6.85 15.81
N VAL A 91 -6.76 -7.04 14.53
CA VAL A 91 -6.57 -8.32 13.83
C VAL A 91 -5.10 -8.77 13.91
N PHE A 92 -4.16 -7.88 13.62
CA PHE A 92 -2.73 -8.19 13.75
C PHE A 92 -2.38 -8.62 15.17
N ALA A 93 -2.80 -7.85 16.18
CA ALA A 93 -2.52 -8.19 17.58
C ALA A 93 -3.07 -9.56 18.00
N ILE A 94 -4.29 -9.92 17.55
CA ILE A 94 -4.90 -11.22 17.83
C ILE A 94 -4.07 -12.35 17.22
N LEU A 95 -3.71 -12.23 15.93
CA LEU A 95 -2.94 -13.27 15.24
C LEU A 95 -1.51 -13.38 15.77
N GLU A 96 -0.86 -12.26 16.07
CA GLU A 96 0.47 -12.20 16.68
C GLU A 96 0.49 -12.89 18.06
N ALA A 97 -0.53 -12.65 18.88
CA ALA A 97 -0.67 -13.29 20.18
C ALA A 97 -0.99 -14.79 20.06
N ALA A 98 -1.80 -15.19 19.07
CA ALA A 98 -2.17 -16.58 18.86
C ALA A 98 -1.01 -17.43 18.31
N CYS A 99 -0.19 -16.86 17.42
CA CYS A 99 0.84 -17.60 16.68
C CYS A 99 2.23 -16.90 16.76
N PRO A 100 2.80 -16.73 17.97
CA PRO A 100 4.03 -15.97 18.17
C PRO A 100 5.25 -16.59 17.51
N ARG A 101 5.25 -17.90 17.21
CA ARG A 101 6.37 -18.54 16.50
C ARG A 101 6.49 -18.11 15.03
N VAL A 102 5.38 -17.66 14.44
CA VAL A 102 5.32 -17.23 13.04
C VAL A 102 5.33 -15.70 12.98
N PHE A 103 4.54 -15.06 13.83
CA PHE A 103 4.29 -13.62 13.76
C PHE A 103 5.06 -12.80 14.81
N ALA A 104 6.21 -13.30 15.29
CA ALA A 104 7.07 -12.55 16.20
C ALA A 104 8.52 -12.51 15.73
N PRO A 105 9.27 -11.44 16.04
CA PRO A 105 8.87 -10.23 16.78
C PRO A 105 7.95 -9.32 15.96
N SER A 106 7.39 -8.30 16.61
CA SER A 106 6.54 -7.31 15.93
C SER A 106 7.31 -6.71 14.74
N PRO A 107 6.69 -6.65 13.56
CA PRO A 107 7.40 -6.38 12.32
C PRO A 107 7.75 -4.90 12.16
N LEU A 108 8.53 -4.61 11.12
CA LEU A 108 8.70 -3.25 10.63
C LEU A 108 7.35 -2.68 10.15
N ALA A 109 7.28 -1.34 10.08
CA ALA A 109 6.06 -0.57 9.85
C ALA A 109 5.07 -1.23 8.86
N SER A 110 3.79 -1.26 9.24
CA SER A 110 2.75 -1.85 8.39
C SER A 110 2.59 -1.01 7.12
N GLN A 111 2.84 -1.62 5.96
CA GLN A 111 2.61 -0.95 4.69
C GLN A 111 1.10 -0.92 4.42
N ARG A 112 0.60 0.25 4.00
CA ARG A 112 -0.81 0.48 3.70
C ARG A 112 -0.98 0.74 2.21
N ASN A 113 -1.79 -0.09 1.57
CA ASN A 113 -2.49 0.24 0.33
C ASN A 113 -3.90 0.76 0.69
N ILE A 114 -4.64 1.29 -0.29
CA ILE A 114 -5.93 1.98 -0.07
C ILE A 114 -6.86 1.17 0.85
N ASP A 115 -7.01 -0.14 0.57
CA ASP A 115 -7.93 -1.04 1.29
C ASP A 115 -7.22 -2.28 1.86
N THR A 116 -5.89 -2.24 1.96
CA THR A 116 -5.08 -3.38 2.43
C THR A 116 -3.98 -2.92 3.36
N TRP A 117 -3.90 -3.55 4.52
CA TRP A 117 -2.82 -3.38 5.48
C TRP A 117 -1.99 -4.65 5.50
N GLN A 118 -0.67 -4.53 5.40
CA GLN A 118 0.22 -5.69 5.41
C GLN A 118 1.36 -5.55 6.41
N ARG A 119 1.81 -6.69 6.94
CA ARG A 119 2.92 -6.83 7.87
C ARG A 119 3.87 -7.91 7.39
N HIS A 120 5.15 -7.58 7.31
CA HIS A 120 6.20 -8.50 6.87
C HIS A 120 7.05 -8.92 8.07
N TYR A 121 7.08 -10.21 8.36
CA TYR A 121 7.83 -10.80 9.47
C TYR A 121 9.11 -11.42 8.94
N LEU A 122 10.23 -10.73 9.20
CA LEU A 122 11.56 -11.10 8.67
C LEU A 122 12.05 -12.46 9.17
N ASN A 123 11.67 -12.86 10.39
CA ASN A 123 12.14 -14.11 10.96
C ASN A 123 11.56 -15.36 10.28
N SER A 124 10.40 -15.21 9.64
CA SER A 124 9.66 -16.32 9.08
C SER A 124 9.34 -16.11 7.61
N ASP A 125 9.94 -15.12 6.95
CA ASP A 125 9.62 -14.70 5.58
C ASP A 125 8.10 -14.65 5.30
N ALA A 126 7.32 -14.25 6.31
CA ALA A 126 5.87 -14.30 6.28
C ALA A 126 5.29 -12.92 6.02
N GLU A 127 4.19 -12.89 5.29
CA GLU A 127 3.42 -11.71 4.99
C GLU A 127 1.97 -11.94 5.44
N LEU A 128 1.51 -11.09 6.35
CA LEU A 128 0.12 -11.09 6.82
C LEU A 128 -0.58 -9.87 6.26
N LYS A 129 -1.67 -10.10 5.53
CA LYS A 129 -2.51 -9.07 4.91
C LYS A 129 -3.87 -9.03 5.56
N VAL A 130 -4.36 -7.82 5.77
CA VAL A 130 -5.73 -7.51 6.15
C VAL A 130 -6.30 -6.68 5.02
N SER A 131 -7.20 -7.24 4.23
CA SER A 131 -7.90 -6.59 3.13
C SER A 131 -9.37 -6.42 3.50
N LEU A 132 -9.95 -5.27 3.16
CA LEU A 132 -11.41 -5.10 3.30
C LEU A 132 -12.19 -6.05 2.38
N HIS A 133 -11.61 -6.42 1.23
CA HIS A 133 -12.25 -7.25 0.22
C HIS A 133 -11.89 -8.74 0.38
N ASP A 134 -10.60 -9.04 0.53
CA ASP A 134 -10.10 -10.42 0.56
C ASP A 134 -10.07 -11.01 1.98
N GLY A 135 -10.38 -10.20 2.99
CA GLY A 135 -10.29 -10.57 4.39
C GLY A 135 -8.85 -10.67 4.88
N VAL A 136 -8.61 -11.59 5.82
CA VAL A 136 -7.32 -11.75 6.48
C VAL A 136 -6.59 -12.95 5.89
N THR A 137 -5.44 -12.70 5.26
CA THR A 137 -4.68 -13.72 4.53
C THR A 137 -3.21 -13.73 4.93
N PHE A 138 -2.61 -14.91 4.90
CA PHE A 138 -1.21 -15.15 5.16
C PHE A 138 -0.55 -15.79 3.93
N SER A 139 0.60 -15.27 3.55
CA SER A 139 1.48 -15.86 2.55
C SER A 139 2.88 -15.99 3.11
N HIS A 140 3.62 -16.99 2.64
CA HIS A 140 5.01 -17.21 2.99
C HIS A 140 5.85 -17.10 1.71
N PHE A 141 6.94 -16.36 1.72
CA PHE A 141 7.71 -16.05 0.49
C PHE A 141 8.13 -17.29 -0.31
N ARG A 142 8.45 -18.39 0.38
CA ARG A 142 8.88 -19.65 -0.25
C ARG A 142 7.75 -20.64 -0.54
N SER A 143 6.51 -20.30 -0.21
CA SER A 143 5.33 -21.15 -0.46
C SER A 143 4.36 -20.44 -1.39
N MET A 144 3.88 -21.14 -2.41
CA MET A 144 2.80 -20.63 -3.26
C MET A 144 1.42 -20.71 -2.58
N THR A 145 1.34 -21.32 -1.40
CA THR A 145 0.08 -21.47 -0.67
C THR A 145 -0.21 -20.22 0.16
N THR A 146 -1.33 -19.57 -0.15
CA THR A 146 -1.91 -18.53 0.69
C THR A 146 -2.95 -19.17 1.61
N GLN A 147 -2.87 -18.90 2.91
CA GLN A 147 -3.86 -19.35 3.89
C GLN A 147 -4.77 -18.19 4.26
N ALA A 148 -6.08 -18.39 4.22
CA ALA A 148 -7.07 -17.42 4.68
C ALA A 148 -7.51 -17.71 6.12
N PHE A 149 -7.69 -16.67 6.93
CA PHE A 149 -8.25 -16.74 8.28
C PHE A 149 -9.73 -16.36 8.33
N GLY A 150 -10.28 -15.80 7.24
CA GLY A 150 -11.67 -15.36 7.12
C GLY A 150 -11.77 -13.85 6.96
N SER A 151 -12.96 -13.30 7.21
CA SER A 151 -13.17 -11.85 7.20
C SER A 151 -12.53 -11.19 8.43
N ILE A 152 -12.40 -9.86 8.38
CA ILE A 152 -11.94 -9.06 9.53
C ILE A 152 -12.83 -9.33 10.75
N ASP A 153 -14.14 -9.33 10.56
CA ASP A 153 -15.11 -9.56 11.63
C ASP A 153 -15.02 -10.98 12.21
N ASP A 154 -14.76 -11.99 11.38
CA ASP A 154 -14.61 -13.37 11.86
C ASP A 154 -13.42 -13.52 12.80
N VAL A 155 -12.31 -12.86 12.49
CA VAL A 155 -11.11 -12.87 13.34
C VAL A 155 -11.33 -12.05 14.62
N LEU A 156 -11.94 -10.87 14.51
CA LEU A 156 -12.24 -10.02 15.67
C LEU A 156 -13.24 -10.66 16.63
N GLN A 157 -14.21 -11.41 16.12
CA GLN A 157 -15.23 -12.09 16.92
C GLN A 157 -14.80 -13.49 17.37
N GLY A 158 -13.63 -13.98 16.91
CA GLY A 158 -13.15 -15.32 17.24
C GLY A 158 -14.06 -16.45 16.74
N LYS A 159 -14.80 -16.23 15.65
CA LYS A 159 -15.78 -17.19 15.12
C LYS A 159 -15.15 -18.48 14.62
N ASN A 160 -13.89 -18.42 14.17
CA ASN A 160 -13.14 -19.57 13.70
C ASN A 160 -11.95 -19.85 14.64
N PRO A 161 -11.71 -21.12 15.03
CA PRO A 161 -10.51 -21.47 15.76
C PRO A 161 -9.28 -21.13 14.90
N LEU A 162 -8.46 -20.20 15.38
CA LEU A 162 -7.25 -19.76 14.70
C LEU A 162 -6.26 -20.92 14.61
N ARG A 163 -6.13 -21.50 13.41
CA ARG A 163 -5.13 -22.53 13.13
C ARG A 163 -3.84 -21.85 12.70
N CYS A 164 -2.85 -21.87 13.59
CA CYS A 164 -1.54 -21.32 13.27
C CYS A 164 -0.95 -22.00 12.03
N PRO A 165 -0.48 -21.22 11.04
CA PRO A 165 0.14 -21.76 9.85
C PRO A 165 1.36 -22.58 10.23
N LYS A 166 1.52 -23.74 9.58
CA LYS A 166 2.76 -24.51 9.63
C LYS A 166 3.60 -24.11 8.44
N ILE A 167 4.74 -23.48 8.70
CA ILE A 167 5.72 -23.17 7.66
C ILE A 167 6.56 -24.45 7.45
N ASP A 168 6.42 -25.05 6.28
CA ASP A 168 7.29 -26.13 5.84
C ASP A 168 8.45 -25.54 5.04
N TYR A 169 9.66 -25.67 5.58
CA TYR A 169 10.87 -25.19 4.92
C TYR A 169 11.32 -26.21 3.89
N GLN A 170 10.82 -26.09 2.66
CA GLN A 170 11.38 -26.86 1.56
C GLN A 170 12.69 -26.20 1.11
N THR A 171 13.81 -26.83 1.44
CA THR A 171 15.10 -26.52 0.82
C THR A 171 15.00 -26.93 -0.67
N PRO A 172 15.24 -26.01 -1.63
CA PRO A 172 15.32 -26.39 -3.04
C PRO A 172 16.35 -27.52 -3.19
N ARG A 173 15.95 -28.61 -3.84
CA ARG A 173 16.87 -29.70 -4.21
C ARG A 173 17.55 -29.42 -5.53
#